data_AF-U2NVK5-F1
#
_entry.id   AF-U2NVK5-F1
#
_cell.length_a   1.000
_cell.length_b   1.000
_cell.length_c   1.000
_cell.angle_alpha   90.00
_cell.angle_beta   90.00
_cell.angle_gamma   90.00
#
_symmetry.space_group_name_H-M   'P 1'
#
loop_
_entity.id
_entity.type
_entity.pdbx_description
1 polymer ?
#
loop_
_entity_poly.entity_id
_entity_poly.type
_entity_poly.pdbx_seq_one_letter_code
_entity_poly.pdbx_strand_id
1 'polypeptide(L)'
;MRIAIIGGSFDPIHYGHIHMGLESIKQLKVDEVWFMPTKITPLKDRELTSVEDRVSMIKLAIEPYANFKLCTLELEREEKSYTIDTLRELKKRYKHEFYWIIGNDQLEQFNRWKDPEKLVKMAQFVCFDRDHMLTKTSYDIKRLHMECMPVSSSEIRMGNKLNYLPSKVLDYIYANRLYVKEFVASRVPEHRYRHSLSVANLCEEFARNNGLDVNVAYYIGLFHDVCKAMPKDRMLCWIKAICPENEKYAPPVWHGFVGAEVVDRIFYIKDWRIKNAIYHHVLGTSTDPYAMAVFCADKLDPLRDYDTSKGIQLCKQDLYKGFLKVKEDNERYLQKGK
;
A
#
# COMPACT_ATOMS: atom_id res chain seq x y z
N MET A 1 -20.79 -23.27 19.63
CA MET A 1 -20.40 -22.74 18.30
C MET A 1 -19.05 -23.28 17.91
N ARG A 2 -18.84 -23.46 16.61
CA ARG A 2 -17.59 -23.84 15.96
C ARG A 2 -17.00 -22.57 15.37
N ILE A 3 -15.81 -22.19 15.82
CA ILE A 3 -15.20 -20.89 15.49
C ILE A 3 -13.85 -21.14 14.84
N ALA A 4 -13.65 -20.60 13.64
CA ALA A 4 -12.33 -20.54 13.02
C ALA A 4 -11.60 -19.28 13.47
N ILE A 5 -10.35 -19.40 13.91
CA ILE A 5 -9.47 -18.27 14.22
C ILE A 5 -8.45 -18.13 13.10
N ILE A 6 -8.40 -16.97 12.46
CA ILE A 6 -7.34 -16.59 11.53
C ILE A 6 -6.47 -15.55 12.24
N GLY A 7 -5.29 -15.98 12.69
CA GLY A 7 -4.31 -15.12 13.33
C GLY A 7 -3.34 -14.51 12.30
N GLY A 8 -2.98 -13.25 12.47
CA GLY A 8 -2.01 -12.61 11.59
C GLY A 8 -1.75 -11.14 11.89
N SER A 9 -0.72 -10.58 11.28
CA SER A 9 -0.46 -9.14 11.41
C SER A 9 -1.51 -8.28 10.69
N PHE A 10 -2.10 -8.79 9.59
CA PHE A 10 -3.06 -8.06 8.74
C PHE A 10 -2.61 -6.66 8.36
N ASP A 11 -1.41 -6.58 7.77
CA ASP A 11 -0.71 -5.32 7.56
C ASP A 11 -0.34 -5.09 6.09
N PRO A 12 -1.33 -4.89 5.19
CA PRO A 12 -2.78 -4.86 5.46
C PRO A 12 -3.47 -6.22 5.26
N ILE A 13 -4.72 -6.32 5.74
CA ILE A 13 -5.66 -7.40 5.34
C ILE A 13 -5.95 -7.33 3.83
N HIS A 14 -6.22 -8.46 3.18
CA HIS A 14 -6.42 -8.56 1.73
C HIS A 14 -7.27 -9.78 1.38
N TYR A 15 -7.68 -9.94 0.11
CA TYR A 15 -8.57 -11.01 -0.31
C TYR A 15 -8.02 -12.41 -0.06
N GLY A 16 -6.70 -12.62 -0.04
CA GLY A 16 -6.13 -13.91 0.43
C GLY A 16 -6.57 -14.31 1.85
N HIS A 17 -6.65 -13.35 2.78
CA HIS A 17 -7.14 -13.61 4.15
C HIS A 17 -8.66 -13.84 4.19
N ILE A 18 -9.41 -13.05 3.42
CA ILE A 18 -10.86 -13.18 3.29
C ILE A 18 -11.23 -14.55 2.70
N HIS A 19 -10.54 -14.96 1.64
CA HIS A 19 -10.76 -16.24 0.97
C HIS A 19 -10.51 -17.42 1.92
N MET A 20 -9.47 -17.34 2.75
CA MET A 20 -9.22 -18.32 3.82
C MET A 20 -10.37 -18.40 4.84
N GLY A 21 -10.98 -17.27 5.20
CA GLY A 21 -12.18 -17.24 6.03
C GLY A 21 -13.39 -17.89 5.36
N LEU A 22 -13.62 -17.58 4.08
CA LEU A 22 -14.74 -18.14 3.32
C LEU A 22 -14.61 -19.66 3.17
N GLU A 23 -13.40 -20.15 2.86
CA GLU A 23 -13.15 -21.59 2.76
C GLU A 23 -13.22 -22.29 4.13
N SER A 24 -12.90 -21.59 5.23
CA SER A 24 -13.14 -22.12 6.58
C SER A 24 -14.64 -22.38 6.81
N ILE A 25 -15.51 -21.42 6.50
CA ILE A 25 -16.97 -21.61 6.61
C ILE A 25 -17.43 -22.77 5.73
N LYS A 26 -17.02 -22.77 4.47
CA LYS A 26 -17.47 -23.74 3.46
C LYS A 26 -17.05 -25.17 3.76
N GLN A 27 -15.78 -25.39 4.09
CA GLN A 27 -15.19 -26.73 4.22
C GLN A 27 -15.23 -27.27 5.64
N LEU A 28 -15.08 -26.42 6.66
CA LEU A 28 -15.13 -26.85 8.06
C LEU A 28 -16.55 -26.78 8.64
N LYS A 29 -17.48 -26.05 8.00
CA LYS A 29 -18.83 -25.78 8.52
C LYS A 29 -18.77 -25.11 9.89
N VAL A 30 -17.89 -24.11 10.03
CA VAL A 30 -17.83 -23.26 11.22
C VAL A 30 -18.96 -22.23 11.21
N ASP A 31 -19.43 -21.85 12.39
CA ASP A 31 -20.47 -20.83 12.54
C ASP A 31 -19.90 -19.43 12.27
N GLU A 32 -18.67 -19.17 12.73
CA GLU A 32 -18.02 -17.86 12.59
C GLU A 32 -16.52 -17.99 12.31
N VAL A 33 -15.96 -16.93 11.71
CA VAL A 33 -14.52 -16.74 11.51
C VAL A 33 -14.09 -15.49 12.25
N TRP A 34 -13.15 -15.62 13.16
CA TRP A 34 -12.60 -14.51 13.92
C TRP A 34 -11.21 -14.17 13.39
N PHE A 35 -11.06 -12.95 12.89
CA PHE A 35 -9.79 -12.36 12.50
C PHE A 35 -9.12 -11.77 13.73
N MET A 36 -7.94 -12.29 14.08
CA MET A 36 -7.24 -11.95 15.31
C MET A 36 -5.90 -11.27 14.99
N PRO A 37 -5.86 -9.92 14.96
CA PRO A 37 -4.63 -9.19 14.71
C PRO A 37 -3.62 -9.41 15.84
N THR A 38 -2.39 -9.72 15.45
CA THR A 38 -1.27 -9.80 16.39
C THR A 38 -0.86 -8.40 16.83
N LYS A 39 -0.44 -8.25 18.10
CA LYS A 39 0.12 -6.99 18.61
C LYS A 39 1.56 -6.78 18.14
N ILE A 40 2.39 -7.80 18.31
CA ILE A 40 3.79 -7.84 17.90
C ILE A 40 4.00 -9.13 17.10
N THR A 41 4.70 -9.07 15.97
CA THR A 41 5.13 -10.29 15.27
C THR A 41 6.47 -10.76 15.84
N PRO A 42 6.52 -11.83 16.66
CA PRO A 42 7.77 -12.26 17.30
C PRO A 42 8.86 -12.73 16.32
N LEU A 43 8.50 -12.95 15.05
CA LEU A 43 9.37 -13.52 14.00
C LEU A 43 9.77 -12.53 12.89
N LYS A 44 9.37 -11.25 12.98
CA LYS A 44 9.70 -10.25 11.94
C LYS A 44 10.28 -8.98 12.56
N ASP A 45 11.48 -8.60 12.15
CA ASP A 45 12.17 -7.35 12.54
C ASP A 45 11.67 -6.15 11.71
N ARG A 46 10.37 -5.87 11.79
CA ARG A 46 9.81 -4.64 11.21
C ARG A 46 8.76 -4.03 12.11
N GLU A 47 8.70 -2.71 12.09
CA GLU A 47 7.58 -1.99 12.68
C GLU A 47 6.30 -2.27 11.88
N LEU A 48 5.23 -2.58 12.60
CA LEU A 48 3.91 -2.77 12.02
C LEU A 48 3.20 -1.43 11.95
N THR A 49 2.31 -1.29 10.98
CA THR A 49 1.30 -0.22 11.03
C THR A 49 0.53 -0.27 12.36
N SER A 50 0.08 0.90 12.82
CA SER A 50 -0.57 1.06 14.12
C SER A 50 -1.69 0.03 14.34
N VAL A 51 -1.95 -0.30 15.61
CA VAL A 51 -3.02 -1.25 15.94
C VAL A 51 -4.36 -0.71 15.46
N GLU A 52 -4.57 0.58 15.62
CA GLU A 52 -5.76 1.34 15.26
C GLU A 52 -6.05 1.25 13.75
N ASP A 53 -5.03 1.49 12.92
CA ASP A 53 -5.13 1.42 11.46
C ASP A 53 -5.41 -0.02 11.00
N ARG A 54 -4.68 -1.01 11.54
CA ARG A 54 -4.88 -2.42 11.19
C ARG A 54 -6.26 -2.92 11.58
N VAL A 55 -6.74 -2.55 12.77
CA VAL A 55 -8.10 -2.85 13.22
C VAL A 55 -9.14 -2.20 12.30
N SER A 56 -8.92 -0.95 11.91
CA SER A 56 -9.82 -0.23 11.00
C SER A 56 -9.89 -0.90 9.63
N MET A 57 -8.74 -1.26 9.05
CA MET A 57 -8.69 -2.01 7.80
C MET A 57 -9.36 -3.39 7.89
N ILE A 58 -9.16 -4.12 9.00
CA ILE A 58 -9.86 -5.41 9.22
C ILE A 58 -11.37 -5.19 9.27
N LYS A 59 -11.86 -4.23 10.05
CA LYS A 59 -13.30 -3.93 10.14
C LYS A 59 -13.90 -3.63 8.77
N LEU A 60 -13.25 -2.77 7.98
CA LEU A 60 -13.69 -2.43 6.62
C LEU A 60 -13.69 -3.65 5.69
N ALA A 61 -12.70 -4.53 5.82
CA ALA A 61 -12.58 -5.73 5.00
C ALA A 61 -13.64 -6.79 5.33
N ILE A 62 -14.03 -6.92 6.60
CA ILE A 62 -14.95 -7.98 7.06
C ILE A 62 -16.41 -7.54 7.14
N GLU A 63 -16.70 -6.24 7.11
CA GLU A 63 -18.06 -5.68 7.19
C GLU A 63 -19.09 -6.37 6.26
N PRO A 64 -18.76 -6.74 5.00
CA PRO A 64 -19.72 -7.40 4.12
C PRO A 64 -20.11 -8.84 4.54
N TYR A 65 -19.43 -9.43 5.52
CA TYR A 65 -19.55 -10.84 5.87
C TYR A 65 -20.11 -11.02 7.29
N ALA A 66 -21.39 -11.37 7.41
CA ALA A 66 -22.09 -11.50 8.70
C ALA A 66 -21.43 -12.49 9.68
N ASN A 67 -20.80 -13.54 9.16
CA ASN A 67 -20.13 -14.58 9.94
C ASN A 67 -18.68 -14.23 10.31
N PHE A 68 -18.16 -13.09 9.86
CA PHE A 68 -16.80 -12.66 10.17
C PHE A 68 -16.80 -11.68 11.35
N LYS A 69 -15.87 -11.88 12.29
CA LYS A 69 -15.69 -11.01 13.46
C LYS A 69 -14.24 -10.61 13.63
N LEU A 70 -14.03 -9.45 14.24
CA LEU A 70 -12.74 -9.04 14.76
C LEU A 70 -12.59 -9.58 16.19
N CYS A 71 -11.46 -10.20 16.50
CA CYS A 71 -11.11 -10.61 17.86
C CYS A 71 -9.85 -9.88 18.34
N THR A 72 -10.00 -8.96 19.30
CA THR A 72 -8.93 -8.10 19.81
C THR A 72 -8.11 -8.74 20.94
N LEU A 73 -8.31 -10.02 21.21
CA LEU A 73 -7.76 -10.68 22.41
C LEU A 73 -6.24 -10.54 22.56
N GLU A 74 -5.49 -10.62 21.47
CA GLU A 74 -4.03 -10.45 21.50
C GLU A 74 -3.59 -8.99 21.62
N LEU A 75 -4.45 -8.04 21.24
CA LEU A 75 -4.17 -6.60 21.35
C LEU A 75 -4.31 -6.11 22.80
N GLU A 76 -5.14 -6.78 23.61
CA GLU A 76 -5.38 -6.50 25.03
C GLU A 76 -4.15 -6.80 25.92
N ARG A 77 -3.13 -7.50 25.42
CA ARG A 77 -1.97 -7.94 26.20
C ARG A 77 -0.81 -6.96 26.08
N GLU A 78 -0.05 -6.75 27.16
CA GLU A 78 1.13 -5.90 27.12
C GLU A 78 2.32 -6.56 26.40
N GLU A 79 2.51 -7.87 26.61
CA GLU A 79 3.65 -8.63 26.09
C GLU A 79 3.38 -9.31 24.74
N LYS A 80 4.42 -9.95 24.19
CA LYS A 80 4.34 -10.82 23.00
C LYS A 80 3.26 -11.89 23.21
N SER A 81 2.33 -12.00 22.25
CA SER A 81 1.29 -13.01 22.28
C SER A 81 1.78 -14.32 21.67
N TYR A 82 1.94 -15.35 22.49
CA TYR A 82 2.11 -16.73 22.03
C TYR A 82 0.75 -17.40 21.85
N THR A 83 0.57 -18.11 20.74
CA THR A 83 -0.66 -18.85 20.39
C THR A 83 -1.14 -19.74 21.54
N ILE A 84 -0.23 -20.38 22.28
CA ILE A 84 -0.58 -21.26 23.40
C ILE A 84 -1.30 -20.48 24.52
N ASP A 85 -0.82 -19.28 24.81
CA ASP A 85 -1.38 -18.41 25.83
C ASP A 85 -2.70 -17.80 25.34
N THR A 86 -2.82 -17.50 24.05
CA THR A 86 -4.07 -17.08 23.40
C THR A 86 -5.15 -18.16 23.48
N LEU A 87 -4.83 -19.42 23.14
CA LEU A 87 -5.76 -20.54 23.23
C LEU A 87 -6.22 -20.84 24.65
N ARG A 88 -5.33 -20.71 25.65
CA ARG A 88 -5.70 -20.86 27.07
C ARG A 88 -6.79 -19.85 27.46
N GLU A 89 -6.60 -18.59 27.07
CA GLU A 89 -7.55 -17.52 27.40
C GLU A 89 -8.85 -17.66 26.61
N LEU A 90 -8.81 -18.04 25.33
CA LEU A 90 -10.01 -18.33 24.54
C LEU A 90 -10.86 -19.42 25.20
N LYS A 91 -10.25 -20.53 25.63
CA LYS A 91 -10.95 -21.62 26.32
C LYS A 91 -11.50 -21.23 27.69
N LYS A 92 -10.86 -20.28 28.37
CA LYS A 92 -11.35 -19.75 29.64
C LYS A 92 -12.56 -18.85 29.43
N ARG A 93 -12.53 -17.97 28.43
CA ARG A 93 -13.60 -17.01 28.13
C ARG A 93 -14.81 -17.65 27.44
N TYR A 94 -14.59 -18.68 26.62
CA TYR A 94 -15.61 -19.24 25.75
C TYR A 94 -15.66 -20.77 25.81
N LYS A 95 -16.87 -21.32 25.85
CA LYS A 95 -17.14 -22.75 25.68
C LYS A 95 -17.42 -23.05 24.20
N HIS A 96 -16.44 -22.82 23.34
CA HIS A 96 -16.53 -23.04 21.90
C HIS A 96 -15.54 -24.10 21.42
N GLU A 97 -15.82 -24.66 20.25
CA GLU A 97 -14.86 -25.49 19.52
C GLU A 97 -14.03 -24.58 18.61
N PHE A 98 -12.72 -24.55 18.81
CA PHE A 98 -11.82 -23.67 18.08
C PHE A 98 -11.04 -24.42 17.00
N TYR A 99 -11.06 -23.86 15.80
CA TYR A 99 -10.26 -24.25 14.65
C TYR A 99 -9.20 -23.19 14.42
N TRP A 100 -7.92 -23.53 14.54
CA TRP A 100 -6.83 -22.59 14.31
C TRP A 100 -6.34 -22.69 12.88
N ILE A 101 -6.59 -21.64 12.09
CA ILE A 101 -6.35 -21.65 10.65
C ILE A 101 -4.97 -21.06 10.36
N ILE A 102 -4.16 -21.79 9.58
CA ILE A 102 -2.81 -21.40 9.17
C ILE A 102 -2.62 -21.61 7.66
N GLY A 103 -1.68 -20.88 7.05
CA GLY A 103 -1.24 -21.11 5.67
C GLY A 103 0.07 -21.91 5.60
N ASN A 104 0.51 -22.25 4.37
CA ASN A 104 1.76 -22.98 4.11
C ASN A 104 2.98 -22.38 4.85
N ASP A 105 3.14 -21.05 4.83
CA ASP A 105 4.25 -20.33 5.45
C ASP A 105 4.31 -20.47 6.98
N GLN A 106 3.14 -20.55 7.63
CA GLN A 106 3.05 -20.79 9.07
C GLN A 106 3.26 -22.26 9.42
N LEU A 107 2.80 -23.18 8.56
CA LEU A 107 3.01 -24.61 8.74
C LEU A 107 4.49 -24.99 8.71
N GLU A 108 5.26 -24.43 7.76
CA GLU A 108 6.71 -24.63 7.66
C GLU A 108 7.47 -24.28 8.94
N GLN A 109 6.93 -23.32 9.70
CA GLN A 109 7.54 -22.79 10.91
C GLN A 109 6.88 -23.31 12.19
N PHE A 110 5.89 -24.20 12.08
CA PHE A 110 5.03 -24.59 13.21
C PHE A 110 5.81 -25.25 14.35
N ASN A 111 6.85 -26.03 14.02
CA ASN A 111 7.76 -26.63 14.99
C ASN A 111 8.53 -25.60 15.86
N ARG A 112 8.62 -24.34 15.41
CA ARG A 112 9.25 -23.24 16.15
C ARG A 112 8.27 -22.48 17.05
N TRP A 113 6.98 -22.81 17.02
CA TRP A 113 5.98 -22.20 17.89
C TRP A 113 6.20 -22.68 19.33
N LYS A 114 5.73 -21.91 20.30
CA LYS A 114 5.83 -22.28 21.73
C LYS A 114 4.86 -23.42 22.05
N ASP A 115 5.37 -24.53 22.57
CA ASP A 115 4.60 -25.73 22.96
C ASP A 115 3.74 -26.35 21.82
N PRO A 116 4.31 -26.68 20.64
CA PRO A 116 3.52 -27.10 19.47
C PRO A 116 2.77 -28.42 19.69
N GLU A 117 3.30 -29.34 20.49
CA GLU A 117 2.62 -30.59 20.87
C GLU A 117 1.39 -30.33 21.76
N LYS A 118 1.41 -29.27 22.57
CA LYS A 118 0.25 -28.87 23.39
C LYS A 118 -0.78 -28.13 22.54
N LEU A 119 -0.35 -27.33 21.58
CA LEU A 119 -1.24 -26.58 20.69
C LEU A 119 -2.22 -27.50 19.96
N VAL A 120 -1.73 -28.54 19.29
CA VAL A 120 -2.58 -29.48 18.54
C VAL A 120 -3.51 -30.31 19.42
N LYS A 121 -3.22 -30.45 20.72
CA LYS A 121 -4.14 -31.05 21.70
C LYS A 121 -5.19 -30.07 22.22
N MET A 122 -4.92 -28.76 22.11
CA MET A 122 -5.81 -27.72 22.61
C MET A 122 -6.81 -27.25 21.57
N ALA A 123 -6.48 -27.23 20.28
CA ALA A 123 -7.40 -26.81 19.23
C ALA A 123 -7.20 -27.65 17.97
N GLN A 124 -8.20 -27.64 17.09
CA GLN A 124 -8.10 -28.28 15.78
C GLN A 124 -7.29 -27.38 14.86
N PHE A 125 -6.04 -27.73 14.56
CA PHE A 125 -5.24 -26.96 13.62
C PHE A 125 -5.59 -27.35 12.18
N VAL A 126 -5.79 -26.34 11.33
CA VAL A 126 -6.13 -26.53 9.93
C VAL A 126 -5.19 -25.69 9.08
N CYS A 127 -4.46 -26.35 8.18
CA CYS A 127 -3.65 -25.68 7.18
C CYS A 127 -4.38 -25.65 5.84
N PHE A 128 -4.57 -24.45 5.28
CA PHE A 128 -4.99 -24.31 3.89
C PHE A 128 -3.79 -24.36 2.96
N ASP A 129 -3.77 -25.42 2.16
CA ASP A 129 -2.83 -25.65 1.08
C ASP A 129 -3.14 -24.74 -0.11
N ARG A 130 -2.25 -23.79 -0.39
CA ARG A 130 -2.37 -22.86 -1.50
C ARG A 130 -1.71 -23.37 -2.78
N ASP A 131 -0.75 -24.28 -2.73
CA ASP A 131 0.15 -24.59 -3.86
C ASP A 131 0.30 -26.09 -4.14
N HIS A 132 -0.47 -26.93 -3.46
CA HIS A 132 -0.34 -28.40 -3.49
C HIS A 132 1.04 -28.89 -3.02
N MET A 133 1.83 -28.04 -2.35
CA MET A 133 3.17 -28.35 -1.89
C MET A 133 3.30 -28.26 -0.36
N LEU A 134 2.32 -28.76 0.39
CA LEU A 134 2.42 -28.76 1.84
C LEU A 134 3.59 -29.61 2.35
N THR A 135 4.44 -28.99 3.15
CA THR A 135 5.49 -29.66 3.93
C THR A 135 4.90 -30.80 4.76
N LYS A 136 5.61 -31.92 4.86
CA LYS A 136 5.26 -32.98 5.81
C LYS A 136 5.39 -32.42 7.23
N THR A 137 4.39 -32.67 8.07
CA THR A 137 4.41 -32.31 9.49
C THR A 137 4.14 -33.55 10.32
N SER A 138 4.82 -33.70 11.45
CA SER A 138 4.55 -34.75 12.45
C SER A 138 3.39 -34.39 13.38
N TYR A 139 2.91 -33.14 13.32
CA TYR A 139 1.81 -32.63 14.14
C TYR A 139 0.46 -32.96 13.51
N ASP A 140 -0.55 -33.22 14.37
CA ASP A 140 -1.93 -33.45 13.96
C ASP A 140 -2.57 -32.14 13.47
N ILE A 141 -2.37 -31.84 12.19
CA ILE A 141 -2.85 -30.64 11.50
C ILE A 141 -3.64 -31.09 10.28
N LYS A 142 -4.94 -30.80 10.28
CA LYS A 142 -5.83 -31.09 9.15
C LYS A 142 -5.42 -30.25 7.95
N ARG A 143 -5.36 -30.87 6.77
CA ARG A 143 -5.00 -30.19 5.52
C ARG A 143 -6.25 -30.03 4.67
N LEU A 144 -6.51 -28.81 4.24
CA LEU A 144 -7.59 -28.48 3.31
C LEU A 144 -7.01 -27.75 2.11
N HIS A 145 -7.59 -27.97 0.94
CA HIS A 145 -7.17 -27.27 -0.26
C HIS A 145 -7.93 -25.95 -0.42
N MET A 146 -7.25 -24.91 -0.88
CA MET A 146 -7.84 -23.62 -1.25
C MET A 146 -7.16 -23.12 -2.51
N GLU A 147 -7.91 -22.46 -3.40
CA GLU A 147 -7.34 -21.85 -4.59
C GLU A 147 -6.33 -20.75 -4.20
N CYS A 148 -5.16 -20.75 -4.84
CA CYS A 148 -4.12 -19.78 -4.53
C CYS A 148 -4.55 -18.38 -4.95
N MET A 149 -4.58 -17.46 -3.99
CA MET A 149 -4.64 -16.02 -4.29
C MET A 149 -3.21 -15.49 -4.39
N PRO A 150 -2.74 -15.02 -5.56
CA PRO A 150 -1.35 -14.60 -5.77
C PRO A 150 -1.11 -13.19 -5.23
N VAL A 151 -1.21 -13.06 -3.91
CA VAL A 151 -1.08 -11.82 -3.14
C VAL A 151 -0.44 -12.06 -1.79
N SER A 152 0.41 -11.12 -1.38
CA SER A 152 0.89 -10.98 -0.01
C SER A 152 0.74 -9.53 0.47
N SER A 153 0.60 -9.33 1.79
CA SER A 153 0.65 -7.98 2.37
C SER A 153 1.96 -7.26 2.04
N SER A 154 3.08 -7.99 1.88
CA SER A 154 4.36 -7.38 1.49
C SER A 154 4.33 -6.81 0.07
N GLU A 155 3.74 -7.50 -0.90
CA GLU A 155 3.53 -6.96 -2.24
C GLU A 155 2.63 -5.73 -2.22
N ILE A 156 1.54 -5.78 -1.45
CA ILE A 156 0.61 -4.65 -1.30
C ILE A 156 1.31 -3.43 -0.72
N ARG A 157 2.14 -3.58 0.32
CA ARG A 157 2.91 -2.46 0.88
C ARG A 157 3.90 -1.86 -0.11
N MET A 158 4.33 -2.61 -1.11
CA MET A 158 5.12 -2.08 -2.22
C MET A 158 4.24 -1.51 -3.34
N GLY A 159 2.92 -1.42 -3.19
CA GLY A 159 2.01 -0.91 -4.23
C GLY A 159 1.75 -1.90 -5.36
N ASN A 160 2.05 -3.18 -5.17
CA ASN A 160 1.73 -4.26 -6.11
C ASN A 160 0.44 -4.97 -5.68
N LYS A 161 -0.24 -5.62 -6.63
CA LYS A 161 -1.42 -6.46 -6.32
C LYS A 161 -2.53 -5.70 -5.57
N LEU A 162 -2.64 -4.38 -5.74
CA LEU A 162 -3.67 -3.57 -5.07
C LEU A 162 -5.10 -3.97 -5.45
N ASN A 163 -5.27 -4.59 -6.62
CA ASN A 163 -6.54 -5.22 -7.04
C ASN A 163 -6.98 -6.38 -6.13
N TYR A 164 -6.11 -6.88 -5.24
CA TYR A 164 -6.43 -7.89 -4.24
C TYR A 164 -6.84 -7.31 -2.88
N LEU A 165 -7.03 -5.98 -2.78
CA LEU A 165 -7.59 -5.33 -1.61
C LEU A 165 -9.09 -5.08 -1.78
N PRO A 166 -9.89 -5.17 -0.70
CA PRO A 166 -11.21 -4.53 -0.66
C PRO A 166 -11.07 -3.03 -0.95
N SER A 167 -11.96 -2.47 -1.76
CA SER A 167 -11.91 -1.04 -2.14
C SER A 167 -11.89 -0.12 -0.93
N LYS A 168 -12.74 -0.37 0.06
CA LYS A 168 -12.78 0.40 1.32
C LYS A 168 -11.45 0.38 2.09
N VAL A 169 -10.68 -0.70 2.01
CA VAL A 169 -9.35 -0.80 2.64
C VAL A 169 -8.34 0.04 1.85
N LEU A 170 -8.39 -0.01 0.52
CA LEU A 170 -7.53 0.80 -0.33
C LEU A 170 -7.82 2.32 -0.16
N ASP A 171 -9.10 2.69 -0.07
CA ASP A 171 -9.52 4.06 0.21
C ASP A 171 -9.00 4.52 1.58
N TYR A 172 -9.07 3.66 2.61
CA TYR A 172 -8.52 3.94 3.93
C TYR A 172 -7.00 4.12 3.91
N ILE A 173 -6.29 3.29 3.15
CA ILE A 173 -4.83 3.41 2.93
C ILE A 173 -4.49 4.78 2.34
N TYR A 174 -5.24 5.25 1.34
CA TYR A 174 -5.01 6.57 0.76
C TYR A 174 -5.41 7.72 1.69
N ALA A 175 -6.55 7.62 2.36
CA ALA A 175 -7.01 8.65 3.30
C ALA A 175 -6.01 8.90 4.45
N ASN A 176 -5.34 7.84 4.91
CA ASN A 176 -4.38 7.89 6.01
C ASN A 176 -2.91 7.85 5.54
N ARG A 177 -2.66 7.91 4.23
CA ARG A 177 -1.32 7.86 3.62
C ARG A 177 -0.46 6.68 4.09
N LEU A 178 -1.10 5.53 4.32
CA LEU A 178 -0.41 4.30 4.71
C LEU A 178 0.33 3.73 3.50
N TYR A 179 1.59 3.30 3.67
CA TYR A 179 2.40 2.62 2.65
C TYR A 179 2.70 3.41 1.35
N VAL A 180 2.14 4.60 1.18
CA VAL A 180 2.19 5.32 -0.11
C VAL A 180 3.60 5.81 -0.45
N LYS A 181 4.46 5.96 0.54
CA LYS A 181 5.89 6.25 0.34
C LYS A 181 6.61 5.04 -0.24
N GLU A 182 6.32 3.85 0.28
CA GLU A 182 6.85 2.56 -0.18
C GLU A 182 6.35 2.21 -1.59
N PHE A 183 5.15 2.67 -1.95
CA PHE A 183 4.61 2.56 -3.31
C PHE A 183 5.49 3.30 -4.33
N VAL A 184 6.15 4.38 -3.93
CA VAL A 184 7.07 5.14 -4.78
C VAL A 184 8.50 4.61 -4.64
N ALA A 185 8.97 4.38 -3.42
CA ALA A 185 10.33 3.89 -3.14
C ALA A 185 10.65 2.58 -3.86
N SER A 186 9.67 1.71 -4.07
CA SER A 186 9.85 0.45 -4.80
C SER A 186 9.92 0.60 -6.33
N ARG A 187 9.75 1.82 -6.89
CA ARG A 187 9.69 2.10 -8.33
C ARG A 187 10.86 2.94 -8.82
N VAL A 188 11.50 3.67 -7.92
CA VAL A 188 12.53 4.65 -8.26
C VAL A 188 13.75 4.49 -7.35
N PRO A 189 14.96 4.84 -7.81
CA PRO A 189 16.15 4.80 -6.97
C PRO A 189 16.06 5.81 -5.82
N GLU A 190 16.84 5.57 -4.76
CA GLU A 190 16.82 6.35 -3.51
C GLU A 190 16.87 7.88 -3.72
N HIS A 191 17.73 8.37 -4.61
CA HIS A 191 17.82 9.82 -4.88
C HIS A 191 16.53 10.40 -5.48
N ARG A 192 15.81 9.64 -6.32
CA ARG A 192 14.51 10.05 -6.89
C ARG A 192 13.38 9.90 -5.88
N TYR A 193 13.48 8.93 -4.97
CA TYR A 193 12.53 8.80 -3.87
C TYR A 193 12.62 10.02 -2.93
N ARG A 194 13.83 10.43 -2.53
CA ARG A 194 14.04 11.66 -1.73
C ARG A 194 13.52 12.92 -2.43
N HIS A 195 13.80 13.04 -3.72
CA HIS A 195 13.25 14.11 -4.57
C HIS A 195 11.72 14.11 -4.54
N SER A 196 11.07 12.95 -4.75
CA SER A 196 9.62 12.83 -4.73
C SER A 196 9.01 13.22 -3.38
N LEU A 197 9.65 12.87 -2.26
CA LEU A 197 9.22 13.31 -0.93
C LEU A 197 9.34 14.83 -0.76
N SER A 198 10.43 15.42 -1.22
CA SER A 198 10.67 16.86 -1.15
C SER A 198 9.66 17.65 -1.99
N VAL A 199 9.41 17.20 -3.23
CA VAL A 199 8.39 17.77 -4.13
C VAL A 199 6.98 17.61 -3.56
N ALA A 200 6.67 16.47 -2.91
CA ALA A 200 5.39 16.28 -2.24
C ALA A 200 5.16 17.31 -1.12
N ASN A 201 6.17 17.56 -0.30
CA ASN A 201 6.10 18.57 0.78
C ASN A 201 5.92 19.99 0.19
N LEU A 202 6.68 20.34 -0.85
CA LEU A 202 6.51 21.62 -1.54
C LEU A 202 5.12 21.79 -2.16
N CYS A 203 4.60 20.75 -2.82
CA CYS A 203 3.25 20.76 -3.38
C CYS A 203 2.19 21.01 -2.30
N GLU A 204 2.33 20.39 -1.12
CA GLU A 204 1.45 20.67 0.02
C GLU A 204 1.55 22.12 0.48
N GLU A 205 2.77 22.65 0.58
CA GLU A 205 2.97 24.03 0.99
C GLU A 205 2.34 25.01 0.00
N PHE A 206 2.55 24.79 -1.30
CA PHE A 206 1.91 25.60 -2.35
C PHE A 206 0.39 25.47 -2.27
N ALA A 207 -0.15 24.26 -2.13
CA ALA A 207 -1.59 24.05 -2.01
C ALA A 207 -2.19 24.77 -0.80
N ARG A 208 -1.56 24.64 0.37
CA ARG A 208 -2.00 25.29 1.62
C ARG A 208 -2.06 26.81 1.50
N ASN A 209 -1.06 27.42 0.88
CA ASN A 209 -0.99 28.88 0.74
C ASN A 209 -1.89 29.43 -0.39
N ASN A 210 -2.33 28.57 -1.33
CA ASN A 210 -3.16 28.98 -2.46
C ASN A 210 -4.60 28.41 -2.40
N GLY A 211 -5.03 27.90 -1.24
CA GLY A 211 -6.41 27.44 -1.03
C GLY A 211 -6.79 26.16 -1.79
N LEU A 212 -5.81 25.28 -2.08
CA LEU A 212 -6.02 24.00 -2.75
C LEU A 212 -6.06 22.85 -1.73
N ASP A 213 -6.65 21.72 -2.14
CA ASP A 213 -6.61 20.47 -1.37
C ASP A 213 -5.16 19.98 -1.22
N VAL A 214 -4.67 19.96 0.02
CA VAL A 214 -3.29 19.56 0.35
C VAL A 214 -3.02 18.07 0.15
N ASN A 215 -4.03 17.21 0.31
CA ASN A 215 -3.84 15.77 0.09
C ASN A 215 -3.68 15.48 -1.41
N VAL A 216 -4.50 16.09 -2.26
CA VAL A 216 -4.37 15.97 -3.71
C VAL A 216 -2.99 16.43 -4.17
N ALA A 217 -2.54 17.59 -3.68
CA ALA A 217 -1.22 18.13 -4.01
C ALA A 217 -0.06 17.25 -3.52
N TYR A 218 -0.18 16.68 -2.31
CA TYR A 218 0.79 15.71 -1.79
C TYR A 218 0.95 14.50 -2.70
N TYR A 219 -0.17 13.89 -3.10
CA TYR A 219 -0.14 12.70 -3.98
C TYR A 219 0.44 13.03 -5.36
N ILE A 220 0.15 14.20 -5.90
CA ILE A 220 0.77 14.66 -7.15
C ILE A 220 2.28 14.71 -6.99
N GLY A 221 2.78 15.46 -6.00
CA GLY A 221 4.21 15.62 -5.80
C GLY A 221 4.91 14.29 -5.46
N LEU A 222 4.25 13.39 -4.72
CA LEU A 222 4.80 12.09 -4.38
C LEU A 222 4.91 11.17 -5.61
N PHE A 223 3.92 11.17 -6.50
CA PHE A 223 3.85 10.24 -7.63
C PHE A 223 4.34 10.81 -8.97
N HIS A 224 4.63 12.12 -9.09
CA HIS A 224 4.96 12.76 -10.36
C HIS A 224 6.08 12.04 -11.14
N ASP A 225 7.05 11.52 -10.41
CA ASP A 225 8.25 10.88 -10.96
C ASP A 225 8.25 9.34 -10.86
N VAL A 226 7.12 8.73 -10.49
CA VAL A 226 7.02 7.28 -10.22
C VAL A 226 7.44 6.40 -11.40
N CYS A 227 7.37 6.93 -12.63
CA CYS A 227 7.77 6.24 -13.85
C CYS A 227 9.17 6.64 -14.36
N LYS A 228 9.92 7.51 -13.69
CA LYS A 228 11.20 7.99 -14.22
C LYS A 228 12.22 6.89 -14.44
N ALA A 229 12.27 5.91 -13.54
CA ALA A 229 13.20 4.79 -13.62
C ALA A 229 12.69 3.64 -14.50
N MET A 230 11.52 3.78 -15.13
CA MET A 230 11.01 2.75 -16.03
C MET A 230 11.92 2.61 -17.27
N PRO A 231 12.28 1.38 -17.68
CA PRO A 231 13.03 1.15 -18.90
C PRO A 231 12.38 1.78 -20.14
N LYS A 232 13.20 2.34 -21.05
CA LYS A 232 12.72 3.09 -22.22
C LYS A 232 11.82 2.28 -23.14
N ASP A 233 12.17 1.02 -23.38
CA ASP A 233 11.40 0.06 -24.18
C ASP A 233 10.01 -0.18 -23.57
N ARG A 234 9.95 -0.38 -22.24
CA ARG A 234 8.69 -0.50 -21.49
C ARG A 234 7.87 0.77 -21.58
N MET A 235 8.50 1.94 -21.40
CA MET A 235 7.83 3.24 -21.47
C MET A 235 7.30 3.53 -22.89
N LEU A 236 8.03 3.11 -23.94
CA LEU A 236 7.59 3.22 -25.33
C LEU A 236 6.35 2.38 -25.60
N CYS A 237 6.26 1.16 -25.05
CA CYS A 237 5.04 0.34 -25.14
C CYS A 237 3.83 1.07 -24.54
N TRP A 238 4.01 1.74 -23.40
CA TRP A 238 2.96 2.57 -22.82
C TRP A 238 2.58 3.74 -23.73
N ILE A 239 3.55 4.53 -24.19
CA ILE A 239 3.31 5.69 -25.09
C ILE A 239 2.51 5.27 -26.31
N LYS A 240 2.92 4.20 -27.00
CA LYS A 240 2.22 3.68 -28.18
C LYS A 240 0.79 3.24 -27.89
N ALA A 241 0.52 2.74 -26.69
CA ALA A 241 -0.80 2.28 -26.29
C ALA A 241 -1.74 3.41 -25.84
N ILE A 242 -1.22 4.46 -25.20
CA ILE A 242 -2.04 5.47 -24.51
C ILE A 242 -2.07 6.84 -25.20
N CYS A 243 -0.98 7.25 -25.86
CA CYS A 243 -0.83 8.56 -26.50
C CYS A 243 0.26 8.51 -27.60
N PRO A 244 0.04 7.75 -28.70
CA PRO A 244 1.06 7.57 -29.75
C PRO A 244 1.54 8.90 -30.37
N GLU A 245 0.71 9.93 -30.39
CA GLU A 245 1.05 11.29 -30.82
C GLU A 245 2.19 11.94 -30.02
N ASN A 246 2.45 11.45 -28.80
CA ASN A 246 3.50 11.92 -27.91
C ASN A 246 4.85 11.20 -28.12
N GLU A 247 4.93 10.22 -29.02
CA GLU A 247 6.19 9.54 -29.37
C GLU A 247 7.25 10.53 -29.92
N LYS A 248 6.80 11.67 -30.47
CA LYS A 248 7.65 12.76 -30.95
C LYS A 248 8.51 13.42 -29.85
N TYR A 249 8.12 13.32 -28.57
CA TYR A 249 8.88 13.92 -27.47
C TYR A 249 10.09 13.07 -27.10
N ALA A 250 11.12 13.70 -26.51
CA ALA A 250 12.29 12.98 -26.04
C ALA A 250 11.93 12.01 -24.90
N PRO A 251 12.58 10.83 -24.79
CA PRO A 251 12.26 9.83 -23.77
C PRO A 251 12.22 10.33 -22.32
N PRO A 252 13.08 11.28 -21.88
CA PRO A 252 12.99 11.84 -20.53
C PRO A 252 11.66 12.56 -20.21
N VAL A 253 10.84 12.90 -21.20
CA VAL A 253 9.52 13.54 -21.04
C VAL A 253 8.40 12.53 -20.82
N TRP A 254 8.52 11.35 -21.44
CA TRP A 254 7.46 10.34 -21.47
C TRP A 254 6.98 9.88 -20.08
N HIS A 255 7.83 9.93 -19.05
CA HIS A 255 7.46 9.55 -17.69
C HIS A 255 6.28 10.35 -17.12
N GLY A 256 6.06 11.60 -17.53
CA GLY A 256 4.87 12.37 -17.11
C GLY A 256 3.58 11.78 -17.69
N PHE A 257 3.58 11.50 -19.00
CA PHE A 257 2.44 10.90 -19.69
C PHE A 257 2.13 9.48 -19.18
N VAL A 258 3.17 8.65 -19.06
CA VAL A 258 3.03 7.28 -18.56
C VAL A 258 2.69 7.27 -17.08
N GLY A 259 3.30 8.16 -16.28
CA GLY A 259 3.02 8.32 -14.85
C GLY A 259 1.55 8.62 -14.58
N ALA A 260 0.94 9.50 -15.36
CA ALA A 260 -0.48 9.81 -15.26
C ALA A 260 -1.38 8.57 -15.41
N GLU A 261 -1.08 7.68 -16.37
CA GLU A 261 -1.83 6.43 -16.55
C GLU A 261 -1.48 5.37 -15.50
N VAL A 262 -0.23 5.30 -15.04
CA VAL A 262 0.19 4.35 -14.00
C VAL A 262 -0.48 4.65 -12.66
N VAL A 263 -0.61 5.92 -12.30
CA VAL A 263 -1.29 6.36 -11.06
C VAL A 263 -2.77 5.96 -11.08
N ASP A 264 -3.43 6.09 -12.22
CA ASP A 264 -4.82 5.70 -12.43
C ASP A 264 -5.01 4.17 -12.49
N ARG A 265 -4.22 3.46 -13.31
CA ARG A 265 -4.45 2.04 -13.65
C ARG A 265 -3.79 1.03 -12.73
N ILE A 266 -2.63 1.39 -12.17
CA ILE A 266 -1.84 0.48 -11.32
C ILE A 266 -2.06 0.82 -9.85
N PHE A 267 -2.05 2.12 -9.52
CA PHE A 267 -2.29 2.58 -8.16
C PHE A 267 -3.76 2.88 -7.87
N TYR A 268 -4.67 2.80 -8.84
CA TYR A 268 -6.10 3.01 -8.62
C TYR A 268 -6.45 4.39 -8.00
N ILE A 269 -5.58 5.38 -8.15
CA ILE A 269 -5.85 6.76 -7.72
C ILE A 269 -6.66 7.44 -8.83
N LYS A 270 -7.99 7.45 -8.70
CA LYS A 270 -8.95 7.89 -9.73
C LYS A 270 -9.23 9.39 -9.75
N ASP A 271 -8.40 10.20 -9.11
CA ASP A 271 -8.58 11.65 -9.09
C ASP A 271 -8.03 12.28 -10.37
N TRP A 272 -8.91 12.90 -11.16
CA TRP A 272 -8.55 13.53 -12.43
C TRP A 272 -7.52 14.65 -12.26
N ARG A 273 -7.53 15.36 -11.12
CA ARG A 273 -6.58 16.44 -10.82
C ARG A 273 -5.17 15.89 -10.71
N ILE A 274 -5.04 14.73 -10.05
CA ILE A 274 -3.75 14.05 -9.88
C ILE A 274 -3.21 13.61 -11.24
N LYS A 275 -4.04 12.93 -12.03
CA LYS A 275 -3.70 12.47 -13.37
C LYS A 275 -3.28 13.63 -14.29
N ASN A 276 -4.08 14.69 -14.32
CA ASN A 276 -3.82 15.90 -15.11
C ASN A 276 -2.48 16.55 -14.71
N ALA A 277 -2.27 16.79 -13.42
CA ALA A 277 -1.05 17.44 -12.95
C ALA A 277 0.20 16.64 -13.30
N ILE A 278 0.19 15.33 -13.09
CA ILE A 278 1.32 14.44 -13.44
C ILE A 278 1.54 14.40 -14.96
N TYR A 279 0.49 14.41 -15.78
CA TYR A 279 0.64 14.43 -17.24
C TYR A 279 1.41 15.68 -17.70
N HIS A 280 1.10 16.84 -17.12
CA HIS A 280 1.61 18.14 -17.56
C HIS A 280 2.88 18.60 -16.83
N HIS A 281 3.29 17.95 -15.74
CA HIS A 281 4.35 18.45 -14.85
C HIS A 281 5.72 18.62 -15.51
N VAL A 282 6.03 17.87 -16.57
CA VAL A 282 7.35 17.95 -17.21
C VAL A 282 7.46 19.19 -18.11
N LEU A 283 6.39 19.47 -18.85
CA LEU A 283 6.37 20.48 -19.91
C LEU A 283 5.74 21.81 -19.48
N GLY A 284 5.01 21.84 -18.35
CA GLY A 284 4.33 23.05 -17.89
C GLY A 284 3.30 23.56 -18.91
N THR A 285 2.56 22.63 -19.53
CA THR A 285 1.60 22.94 -20.61
C THR A 285 0.18 23.18 -20.12
N SER A 286 -0.10 23.03 -18.83
CA SER A 286 -1.41 23.27 -18.22
C SER A 286 -1.37 24.44 -17.25
N THR A 287 -2.44 25.24 -17.24
CA THR A 287 -2.68 26.33 -16.29
C THR A 287 -3.58 25.90 -15.13
N ASP A 288 -3.89 24.61 -15.02
CA ASP A 288 -4.53 24.05 -13.83
C ASP A 288 -3.65 24.27 -12.58
N PRO A 289 -4.20 24.76 -11.45
CA PRO A 289 -3.41 25.06 -10.26
C PRO A 289 -2.55 23.90 -9.74
N TYR A 290 -3.04 22.67 -9.83
CA TYR A 290 -2.27 21.51 -9.38
C TYR A 290 -1.12 21.17 -10.34
N ALA A 291 -1.35 21.28 -11.64
CA ALA A 291 -0.30 21.13 -12.65
C ALA A 291 0.79 22.21 -12.51
N MET A 292 0.39 23.46 -12.26
CA MET A 292 1.32 24.56 -11.97
C MET A 292 2.12 24.28 -10.70
N ALA A 293 1.47 23.85 -9.62
CA ALA A 293 2.13 23.55 -8.35
C ALA A 293 3.22 22.50 -8.48
N VAL A 294 2.95 21.37 -9.15
CA VAL A 294 3.96 20.31 -9.31
C VAL A 294 5.07 20.69 -10.28
N PHE A 295 4.75 21.44 -11.35
CA PHE A 295 5.78 21.97 -12.27
C PHE A 295 6.74 22.88 -11.50
N CYS A 296 6.22 23.80 -10.70
CA CYS A 296 7.01 24.67 -9.83
C CYS A 296 7.82 23.86 -8.81
N ALA A 297 7.17 22.92 -8.11
CA ALA A 297 7.81 22.16 -7.04
C ALA A 297 8.95 21.26 -7.54
N ASP A 298 8.81 20.60 -8.69
CA ASP A 298 9.88 19.80 -9.30
C ASP A 298 11.12 20.64 -9.64
N LYS A 299 10.91 21.85 -10.19
CA LYS A 299 12.01 22.75 -10.58
C LYS A 299 12.62 23.47 -9.39
N LEU A 300 11.82 23.76 -8.36
CA LEU A 300 12.24 24.51 -7.17
C LEU A 300 12.60 23.62 -5.98
N ASP A 301 12.67 22.30 -6.15
CA ASP A 301 13.04 21.35 -5.08
C ASP A 301 14.27 21.86 -4.30
N PRO A 302 14.23 21.97 -2.95
CA PRO A 302 15.36 22.46 -2.17
C PRO A 302 16.58 21.53 -2.20
N LEU A 303 16.43 20.31 -2.73
CA LEU A 303 17.56 19.39 -2.97
C LEU A 303 18.38 19.75 -4.23
N ARG A 304 18.01 20.80 -4.97
CA ARG A 304 18.82 21.33 -6.09
C ARG A 304 20.09 22.00 -5.58
N ASP A 305 21.07 22.14 -6.47
CA ASP A 305 22.40 22.71 -6.20
C ASP A 305 22.45 24.25 -6.25
N TYR A 306 21.29 24.91 -6.32
CA TYR A 306 21.15 26.37 -6.36
C TYR A 306 20.00 26.84 -5.47
N ASP A 307 20.03 28.12 -5.08
CA ASP A 307 19.01 28.71 -4.20
C ASP A 307 17.66 28.87 -4.92
N THR A 308 16.67 28.10 -4.48
CA THR A 308 15.29 28.14 -4.98
C THR A 308 14.34 28.93 -4.07
N SER A 309 14.82 29.47 -2.94
CA SER A 309 13.99 30.04 -1.86
C SER A 309 13.10 31.17 -2.34
N LYS A 310 13.61 32.05 -3.21
CA LYS A 310 12.82 33.16 -3.78
C LYS A 310 11.67 32.65 -4.67
N GLY A 311 11.92 31.63 -5.47
CA GLY A 311 10.90 31.00 -6.32
C GLY A 311 9.83 30.31 -5.48
N ILE A 312 10.24 29.59 -4.43
CA ILE A 312 9.32 28.95 -3.48
C ILE A 312 8.42 30.00 -2.82
N GLN A 313 9.01 31.10 -2.32
CA GLN A 313 8.25 32.16 -1.66
C GLN A 313 7.27 32.84 -2.62
N LEU A 314 7.67 33.05 -3.88
CA LEU A 314 6.78 33.59 -4.90
C LEU A 314 5.60 32.65 -5.17
N CYS A 315 5.83 31.34 -5.31
CA CYS A 315 4.76 30.36 -5.52
C CYS A 315 3.82 30.24 -4.32
N LYS A 316 4.32 30.45 -3.09
CA LYS A 316 3.48 30.52 -1.88
C LYS A 316 2.59 31.76 -1.88
N GLN A 317 3.09 32.91 -2.33
CA GLN A 317 2.33 34.16 -2.35
C GLN A 317 1.32 34.22 -3.51
N ASP A 318 1.72 33.75 -4.68
CA ASP A 318 0.94 33.76 -5.91
C ASP A 318 1.44 32.66 -6.84
N LEU A 319 0.79 31.50 -6.80
CA LEU A 319 1.20 30.33 -7.58
C LEU A 319 1.26 30.62 -9.08
N TYR A 320 0.35 31.44 -9.61
CA TYR A 320 0.31 31.75 -11.03
C TYR A 320 1.53 32.59 -11.45
N LYS A 321 1.84 33.65 -10.69
CA LYS A 321 3.07 34.44 -10.95
C LYS A 321 4.33 33.61 -10.77
N GLY A 322 4.37 32.75 -9.75
CA GLY A 322 5.45 31.79 -9.53
C GLY A 322 5.65 30.87 -10.73
N PHE A 323 4.57 30.30 -11.25
CA PHE A 323 4.57 29.43 -12.42
C PHE A 323 5.10 30.11 -13.67
N LEU A 324 4.61 31.32 -14.00
CA LEU A 324 5.11 32.07 -15.14
C LEU A 324 6.62 32.32 -15.02
N LYS A 325 7.09 32.66 -13.81
CA LYS A 325 8.51 32.93 -13.57
C LYS A 325 9.38 31.68 -13.73
N VAL A 326 8.98 30.57 -13.11
CA VAL A 326 9.71 29.29 -13.18
C VAL A 326 9.73 28.76 -14.62
N LYS A 327 8.63 28.94 -15.37
CA LYS A 327 8.56 28.53 -16.77
C LYS A 327 9.52 29.34 -17.64
N GLU A 328 9.55 30.66 -17.48
CA GLU A 328 10.50 31.55 -18.16
C GLU A 328 11.95 31.16 -17.87
N ASP A 329 12.28 30.91 -16.59
CA ASP A 329 13.65 30.53 -16.18
C ASP A 329 14.06 29.16 -16.75
N ASN A 330 13.14 28.20 -16.80
CA ASN A 330 13.36 26.89 -17.41
C ASN A 330 13.58 26.97 -18.93
N GLU A 331 12.81 27.82 -19.64
CA GLU A 331 13.01 28.05 -21.08
C GLU A 331 14.38 28.68 -21.37
N ARG A 332 14.80 29.67 -20.58
CA ARG A 332 16.14 30.28 -20.69
C ARG A 332 17.26 29.27 -20.44
N TYR A 333 17.10 28.37 -19.47
CA TYR A 333 18.07 27.31 -19.20
C TYR A 333 18.20 26.35 -20.39
N LEU A 334 17.09 25.90 -20.96
CA LEU A 334 17.08 25.00 -22.12
C LEU A 334 17.66 25.65 -23.38
N GLN A 335 17.57 26.96 -23.53
CA GLN A 335 18.20 27.71 -24.64
C GLN A 335 19.71 27.85 -24.48
N LYS A 336 20.24 27.93 -23.25
CA LYS A 336 21.68 28.01 -22.97
C LYS A 336 22.42 26.68 -23.10
N GLY A 337 21.71 25.56 -23.03
CA GLY A 337 22.25 24.20 -23.16
C GLY A 337 22.17 23.60 -24.56
N LYS A 338 21.64 24.34 -25.55
CA LYS A 338 21.73 24.05 -26.98
C LYS A 338 22.86 24.87 -27.58
#